data_AF-A0A382WUN4-F1
#
_entry.id   AF-A0A382WUN4-F1
#
_cell.length_a   1.000
_cell.length_b   1.000
_cell.length_c   1.000
_cell.angle_alpha   90.00
_cell.angle_beta   90.00
_cell.angle_gamma   90.00
#
_symmetry.space_group_name_H-M   'P 1'
#
loop_
_entity.id
_entity.type
_entity.pdbx_description
1 polymer ?
#
loop_
_entity_poly.entity_id
_entity_poly.type
_entity_poly.pdbx_seq_one_letter_code
_entity_poly.pdbx_strand_id
1 'polypeptide(L)'
;MNKRREKLKLTLSQAEAIISFAKSKMMDLGVKMSLSVTDSRGDLIAMVRSDGASWRTPTISKGKAVAAACFGQSTKELESRASSPIFQAFTVAENGIFIMGQGALPVYQEGELIGAVGASGGTPVEDEEVVAYGISQVGLSYM
;
A
#
# COMPACT_ATOMS: atom_id res chain seq x y z
N MET A 1 -13.51 -25.61 -23.76
CA MET A 1 -12.63 -25.66 -22.57
C MET A 1 -11.98 -24.30 -22.41
N ASN A 2 -12.53 -23.42 -21.56
CA ASN A 2 -11.87 -22.15 -21.24
C ASN A 2 -10.68 -22.47 -20.33
N LYS A 3 -9.45 -22.31 -20.83
CA LYS A 3 -8.28 -22.21 -19.94
C LYS A 3 -8.58 -21.05 -18.99
N ARG A 4 -8.64 -21.32 -17.67
CA ARG A 4 -8.72 -20.24 -16.67
C ARG A 4 -7.56 -19.29 -16.97
N ARG A 5 -7.86 -18.03 -17.31
CA ARG A 5 -6.83 -16.99 -17.37
C ARG A 5 -6.19 -16.96 -16.00
N GLU A 6 -4.89 -17.18 -15.95
CA GLU A 6 -4.14 -17.15 -14.70
C GLU A 6 -4.25 -15.71 -14.15
N LYS A 7 -4.68 -15.59 -12.89
CA LYS A 7 -4.92 -14.27 -12.28
C LYS A 7 -3.59 -13.56 -12.11
N LEU A 8 -3.45 -12.33 -12.59
CA LEU A 8 -2.22 -11.56 -12.36
C LEU A 8 -2.05 -11.29 -10.86
N LYS A 9 -0.82 -11.35 -10.38
CA LYS A 9 -0.48 -11.17 -8.97
C LYS A 9 0.82 -10.41 -8.84
N LEU A 10 0.89 -9.53 -7.84
CA LEU A 10 2.14 -8.90 -7.48
C LEU A 10 3.10 -9.95 -6.93
N THR A 11 4.26 -10.08 -7.56
CA THR A 11 5.27 -11.06 -7.17
C THR A 11 6.19 -10.53 -6.07
N LEU A 12 6.90 -11.42 -5.37
CA LEU A 12 7.92 -11.01 -4.40
C LEU A 12 9.01 -10.15 -5.05
N SER A 13 9.50 -10.52 -6.24
CA SER A 13 10.52 -9.75 -6.95
C SER A 13 10.05 -8.34 -7.31
N GLN A 14 8.78 -8.17 -7.71
CA GLN A 14 8.20 -6.83 -7.92
C GLN A 14 8.07 -6.06 -6.61
N ALA A 15 7.64 -6.71 -5.53
CA ALA A 15 7.53 -6.09 -4.20
C ALA A 15 8.88 -5.59 -3.67
N GLU A 16 9.94 -6.39 -3.82
CA GLU A 16 11.31 -6.02 -3.45
C GLU A 16 11.82 -4.84 -4.29
N ALA A 17 11.55 -4.84 -5.61
CA ALA A 17 11.91 -3.75 -6.50
C ALA A 17 11.18 -2.44 -6.14
N ILE A 18 9.86 -2.49 -5.89
CA ILE A 18 9.06 -1.35 -5.42
C ILE A 18 9.69 -0.77 -4.15
N ILE A 19 9.98 -1.63 -3.16
CA ILE A 19 10.61 -1.20 -1.90
C ILE A 19 11.97 -0.56 -2.16
N SER A 20 12.78 -1.12 -3.05
CA SER A 20 14.11 -0.57 -3.38
C SER A 20 14.02 0.85 -3.94
N PHE A 21 13.12 1.09 -4.90
CA PHE A 21 12.91 2.42 -5.47
C PHE A 21 12.24 3.38 -4.49
N ALA A 22 11.27 2.91 -3.70
CA ALA A 22 10.68 3.72 -2.64
C ALA A 22 11.74 4.16 -1.61
N LYS A 23 12.70 3.27 -1.26
CA LYS A 23 13.82 3.62 -0.37
C LYS A 23 14.73 4.70 -0.96
N SER A 24 14.96 4.75 -2.27
CA SER A 24 15.72 5.86 -2.85
C SER A 24 14.97 7.19 -2.69
N LYS A 25 13.66 7.18 -2.95
CA LYS A 25 12.82 8.37 -2.74
C LYS A 25 12.75 8.82 -1.28
N MET A 26 12.74 7.88 -0.34
CA MET A 26 12.84 8.19 1.10
C MET A 26 14.13 8.93 1.43
N MET A 27 15.25 8.51 0.85
CA MET A 27 16.54 9.19 1.04
C MET A 27 16.52 10.60 0.46
N ASP A 28 15.96 10.77 -0.74
CA ASP A 28 15.84 12.08 -1.40
C ASP A 28 15.02 13.08 -0.57
N LEU A 29 13.95 12.61 0.07
CA LEU A 29 13.07 13.43 0.90
C LEU A 29 13.56 13.58 2.36
N GLY A 30 14.58 12.81 2.77
CA GLY A 30 15.05 12.81 4.16
C GLY A 30 14.05 12.23 5.18
N VAL A 31 13.13 11.39 4.74
CA VAL A 31 12.04 10.83 5.55
C VAL A 31 12.35 9.42 6.05
N LYS A 32 11.90 9.11 7.28
CA LYS A 32 12.07 7.80 7.93
C LYS A 32 10.72 7.14 8.09
N MET A 33 10.47 6.06 7.34
CA MET A 33 9.17 5.40 7.28
C MET A 33 9.26 3.87 7.23
N SER A 34 8.10 3.23 7.35
CA SER A 34 7.86 1.85 6.94
C SER A 34 7.16 1.78 5.58
N LEU A 35 7.44 0.72 4.83
CA LEU A 35 6.79 0.37 3.58
C LEU A 35 6.23 -1.05 3.70
N SER A 36 5.01 -1.27 3.22
CA SER A 36 4.34 -2.58 3.19
C SER A 36 3.77 -2.81 1.80
N VAL A 37 3.99 -4.01 1.27
CA VAL A 37 3.46 -4.45 -0.02
C VAL A 37 2.58 -5.67 0.21
N THR A 38 1.36 -5.65 -0.30
CA THR A 38 0.39 -6.74 -0.18
C THR A 38 -0.03 -7.29 -1.54
N ASP A 39 -0.52 -8.53 -1.57
CA ASP A 39 -1.28 -9.06 -2.71
C ASP A 39 -2.66 -8.38 -2.82
N SER A 40 -3.43 -8.71 -3.86
CA SER A 40 -4.76 -8.14 -4.08
C SER A 40 -5.84 -8.57 -3.08
N ARG A 41 -5.52 -9.48 -2.15
CA ARG A 41 -6.40 -9.87 -1.03
C ARG A 41 -6.02 -9.15 0.27
N GLY A 42 -4.90 -8.42 0.27
CA GLY A 42 -4.34 -7.77 1.46
C GLY A 42 -3.35 -8.63 2.23
N ASP A 43 -2.95 -9.80 1.72
CA ASP A 43 -1.93 -10.62 2.37
C ASP A 43 -0.54 -9.98 2.17
N LEU A 44 0.24 -9.90 3.25
CA LEU A 44 1.55 -9.26 3.22
C LEU A 44 2.54 -10.08 2.36
N ILE A 45 3.17 -9.42 1.39
CA ILE A 45 4.26 -9.99 0.58
C ILE A 45 5.61 -9.57 1.17
N ALA A 46 5.79 -8.27 1.41
CA ALA A 46 7.05 -7.71 1.90
C ALA A 46 6.80 -6.47 2.76
N MET A 47 7.68 -6.24 3.74
CA MET A 47 7.63 -5.05 4.59
C MET A 47 9.04 -4.66 5.03
N VAL A 48 9.31 -3.36 5.09
CA VAL A 48 10.53 -2.81 5.69
C VAL A 48 10.20 -1.66 6.64
N ARG A 49 11.07 -1.44 7.63
CA ARG A 49 11.10 -0.23 8.46
C ARG A 49 12.51 0.34 8.41
N SER A 50 12.64 1.60 8.01
CA SER A 50 13.95 2.27 8.01
C SER A 50 14.45 2.56 9.42
N ASP A 51 15.77 2.67 9.55
CA ASP A 51 16.41 3.02 10.82
C ASP A 51 15.96 4.40 11.29
N GLY A 52 15.66 4.51 12.59
CA GLY A 52 15.13 5.73 13.20
C GLY A 52 13.66 6.03 12.88
N ALA A 53 12.96 5.23 12.08
CA ALA A 53 11.51 5.34 11.94
C ALA A 53 10.80 4.88 13.22
N SER A 54 9.71 5.57 13.59
CA SER A 54 8.88 5.28 14.76
C SER A 54 8.42 3.82 14.77
N TRP A 55 8.42 3.16 15.92
CA TRP A 55 7.98 1.77 16.07
C TRP A 55 6.51 1.54 15.64
N ARG A 56 5.71 2.61 15.56
CA ARG A 56 4.29 2.58 15.15
C ARG A 56 4.09 2.42 13.64
N THR A 57 5.09 2.82 12.83
CA THR A 57 4.93 2.89 11.38
C THR A 57 4.66 1.56 10.68
N PRO A 58 5.17 0.38 11.11
CA PRO A 58 4.87 -0.90 10.44
C PRO A 58 3.38 -1.22 10.44
N THR A 59 2.72 -1.12 11.59
CA THR A 59 1.28 -1.38 11.71
C THR A 59 0.47 -0.40 10.85
N ILE A 60 0.86 0.88 10.84
CA ILE A 60 0.17 1.92 10.08
C ILE A 60 0.33 1.70 8.57
N SER A 61 1.56 1.47 8.11
CA SER A 61 1.88 1.20 6.71
C SER A 61 1.15 -0.05 6.20
N LYS A 62 1.12 -1.14 6.98
CA LYS A 62 0.38 -2.36 6.64
C LYS A 62 -1.12 -2.09 6.56
N GLY A 63 -1.70 -1.42 7.55
CA GLY A 63 -3.15 -1.16 7.57
C GLY A 63 -3.62 -0.28 6.41
N LYS A 64 -2.78 0.68 5.99
CA LYS A 64 -3.03 1.49 4.78
C LYS A 64 -2.98 0.63 3.51
N ALA A 65 -1.95 -0.22 3.36
CA ALA A 65 -1.83 -1.11 2.21
C ALA A 65 -3.02 -2.09 2.10
N VAL A 66 -3.43 -2.69 3.22
CA VAL A 66 -4.59 -3.60 3.28
C VAL A 66 -5.88 -2.87 2.91
N ALA A 67 -6.09 -1.64 3.38
CA ALA A 67 -7.24 -0.84 2.98
C ALA A 67 -7.24 -0.56 1.46
N ALA A 68 -6.10 -0.14 0.90
CA ALA A 68 -5.99 0.11 -0.54
C ALA A 68 -6.25 -1.15 -1.38
N ALA A 69 -5.75 -2.31 -0.96
CA ALA A 69 -6.03 -3.60 -1.62
C ALA A 69 -7.51 -4.00 -1.52
N CYS A 70 -8.12 -3.81 -0.35
CA CYS A 70 -9.51 -4.20 -0.09
C CYS A 70 -10.51 -3.40 -0.94
N PHE A 71 -10.31 -2.08 -1.03
CA PHE A 71 -11.24 -1.20 -1.73
C PHE A 71 -10.84 -0.88 -3.18
N GLY A 72 -9.62 -1.24 -3.59
CA GLY A 72 -9.09 -0.88 -4.92
C GLY A 72 -8.95 0.63 -5.11
N GLN A 73 -8.79 1.38 -4.02
CA GLN A 73 -8.77 2.85 -4.00
C GLN A 73 -7.56 3.35 -3.20
N SER A 74 -7.09 4.56 -3.52
CA SER A 74 -6.07 5.20 -2.69
C SER A 74 -6.62 5.46 -1.29
N THR A 75 -5.79 5.37 -0.26
CA THR A 75 -6.28 5.68 1.10
C THR A 75 -6.66 7.14 1.27
N LYS A 76 -6.16 8.05 0.42
CA LYS A 76 -6.62 9.44 0.30
C LYS A 76 -8.11 9.54 -0.04
N GLU A 77 -8.58 8.76 -1.01
CA GLU A 77 -9.99 8.74 -1.40
C GLU A 77 -10.88 8.12 -0.32
N LEU A 78 -10.30 7.26 0.51
CA LEU A 78 -10.99 6.59 1.62
C LEU A 78 -11.13 7.47 2.87
N GLU A 79 -10.31 8.51 3.04
CA GLU A 79 -10.32 9.38 4.24
C GLU A 79 -11.71 9.92 4.57
N SER A 80 -12.41 10.45 3.56
CA SER A 80 -13.77 11.00 3.74
C SER A 80 -14.80 9.96 4.15
N ARG A 81 -14.53 8.67 3.93
CA ARG A 81 -15.44 7.55 4.21
C ARG A 81 -15.10 6.84 5.51
N ALA A 82 -13.93 7.10 6.09
CA ALA A 82 -13.48 6.46 7.33
C ALA A 82 -14.44 6.68 8.51
N SER A 83 -15.19 7.79 8.52
CA SER A 83 -16.20 8.11 9.53
C SER A 83 -17.58 7.51 9.25
N SER A 84 -17.78 6.86 8.10
CA SER A 84 -19.06 6.26 7.74
C SER A 84 -19.36 5.04 8.62
N PRO A 85 -20.61 4.87 9.13
CA PRO A 85 -20.98 3.73 9.98
C PRO A 85 -20.63 2.37 9.38
N ILE A 86 -20.78 2.20 8.06
CA ILE A 86 -20.47 0.92 7.39
C ILE A 86 -18.96 0.64 7.38
N PHE A 87 -18.13 1.66 7.15
CA PHE A 87 -16.67 1.50 7.15
C PHE A 87 -16.14 1.27 8.56
N GLN A 88 -16.71 1.91 9.58
CA GLN A 88 -16.38 1.64 10.98
C GLN A 88 -16.74 0.22 11.39
N ALA A 89 -17.97 -0.22 11.10
CA ALA A 89 -18.41 -1.58 11.39
C ALA A 89 -17.55 -2.63 10.68
N PHE A 90 -17.22 -2.40 9.40
CA PHE A 90 -16.37 -3.31 8.65
C PHE A 90 -14.94 -3.34 9.17
N THR A 91 -14.38 -2.18 9.57
CA THR A 91 -13.07 -2.12 10.22
C THR A 91 -13.04 -2.92 11.51
N VAL A 92 -14.10 -2.87 12.33
CA VAL A 92 -14.21 -3.71 13.54
C VAL A 92 -14.30 -5.19 13.19
N ALA A 93 -15.08 -5.57 12.17
CA ALA A 93 -15.20 -6.95 11.71
C ALA A 93 -13.86 -7.53 11.21
N GLU A 94 -13.01 -6.69 10.62
CA GLU A 94 -11.65 -7.04 10.16
C GLU A 94 -10.58 -6.81 11.24
N ASN A 95 -10.96 -6.89 12.53
CA ASN A 95 -10.06 -6.75 13.68
C ASN A 95 -9.25 -5.44 13.70
N GLY A 96 -9.81 -4.35 13.17
CA GLY A 96 -9.18 -3.04 13.15
C GLY A 96 -8.03 -2.88 12.16
N ILE A 97 -7.90 -3.78 11.18
CA ILE A 97 -6.74 -3.79 10.28
C ILE A 97 -6.69 -2.57 9.33
N PHE A 98 -7.83 -1.98 8.98
CA PHE A 98 -7.88 -0.89 8.02
C PHE A 98 -7.42 0.44 8.61
N ILE A 99 -6.53 1.12 7.89
CA ILE A 99 -6.17 2.51 8.17
C ILE A 99 -6.39 3.31 6.89
N MET A 100 -7.43 4.14 6.88
CA MET A 100 -7.90 4.87 5.70
C MET A 100 -7.34 6.31 5.65
N GLY A 101 -6.08 6.50 6.05
CA GLY A 101 -5.37 7.78 5.95
C GLY A 101 -4.42 7.78 4.76
N GLN A 102 -4.27 8.90 4.06
CA GLN A 102 -3.44 9.03 2.84
C GLN A 102 -2.02 8.46 3.05
N GLY A 103 -1.51 7.78 2.02
CA GLY A 103 -0.18 7.13 2.04
C GLY A 103 -0.16 5.69 1.55
N ALA A 104 -1.23 5.18 0.95
CA ALA A 104 -1.22 3.90 0.24
C ALA A 104 -1.98 3.97 -1.08
N LEU A 105 -1.50 3.18 -2.03
CA LEU A 105 -2.01 3.11 -3.39
C LEU A 105 -2.26 1.65 -3.80
N PRO A 106 -3.36 1.38 -4.52
CA PRO A 106 -3.56 0.10 -5.20
C PRO A 106 -2.51 -0.06 -6.32
N VAL A 107 -2.20 -1.30 -6.69
CA VAL A 107 -1.29 -1.62 -7.79
C VAL A 107 -2.04 -2.40 -8.86
N TYR A 108 -1.97 -1.89 -10.09
CA TYR A 108 -2.64 -2.43 -11.26
C TYR A 108 -1.65 -2.88 -12.34
N GLN A 109 -1.99 -3.98 -12.99
CA GLN A 109 -1.34 -4.47 -14.20
C GLN A 109 -2.41 -4.88 -15.20
N GLU A 110 -2.35 -4.35 -16.43
CA GLU A 110 -3.37 -4.62 -17.47
C GLU A 110 -4.81 -4.33 -17.01
N GLY A 111 -5.00 -3.33 -16.13
CA GLY A 111 -6.29 -2.98 -15.54
C GLY A 111 -6.78 -3.94 -14.45
N GLU A 112 -6.00 -4.97 -14.09
CA GLU A 112 -6.29 -5.87 -12.97
C GLU A 112 -5.61 -5.40 -11.69
N LEU A 113 -6.35 -5.37 -10.58
CA LEU A 113 -5.78 -5.13 -9.25
C LEU A 113 -4.93 -6.33 -8.82
N ILE A 114 -3.62 -6.14 -8.72
CA ILE A 114 -2.67 -7.21 -8.40
C ILE A 114 -2.08 -7.11 -6.99
N GLY A 115 -2.23 -5.96 -6.32
CA GLY A 115 -1.72 -5.71 -4.99
C GLY A 115 -1.96 -4.29 -4.49
N ALA A 116 -1.29 -3.92 -3.41
CA ALA A 116 -1.24 -2.55 -2.92
C ALA A 116 0.07 -2.29 -2.19
N VAL A 117 0.42 -1.01 -2.05
CA VAL A 117 1.61 -0.56 -1.35
C VAL A 117 1.22 0.56 -0.40
N GLY A 118 1.74 0.55 0.81
CA GLY A 118 1.47 1.57 1.83
C GLY A 118 2.71 2.03 2.57
N ALA A 119 2.76 3.31 2.89
CA ALA A 119 3.82 3.96 3.64
C ALA A 119 3.31 4.62 4.93
N SER A 120 4.20 4.72 5.91
CA SER A 120 3.96 5.52 7.11
C SER A 120 5.26 6.03 7.71
N GLY A 121 5.36 7.34 7.90
CA GLY A 121 6.42 7.96 8.69
C GLY A 121 6.72 9.41 8.31
N GLY A 122 6.33 9.83 7.11
CA GLY A 122 6.32 11.24 6.70
C GLY A 122 4.96 11.90 6.94
N THR A 123 4.75 13.03 6.29
CA THR A 123 3.42 13.59 6.06
C THR A 123 2.60 12.68 5.13
N PRO A 124 1.25 12.78 5.11
CA PRO A 124 0.44 11.93 4.24
C PRO A 124 0.80 12.06 2.75
N VAL A 125 1.18 13.26 2.30
CA VAL A 125 1.63 13.51 0.92
C VAL A 125 2.97 12.85 0.64
N GLU A 126 3.95 12.95 1.55
CA GLU A 126 5.25 12.29 1.40
C GLU A 126 5.13 10.76 1.41
N ASP A 127 4.27 10.21 2.28
CA ASP A 127 3.97 8.78 2.30
C ASP A 127 3.46 8.32 0.91
N GLU A 128 2.48 9.03 0.32
CA GLU A 128 1.92 8.69 -0.98
C GLU A 128 2.93 8.90 -2.13
N GLU A 129 3.74 9.96 -2.08
CA GLU A 129 4.78 10.25 -3.08
C GLU A 129 5.83 9.14 -3.14
N VAL A 130 6.28 8.64 -1.99
CA VAL A 130 7.23 7.52 -1.91
C VAL A 130 6.63 6.25 -2.52
N VAL A 131 5.36 5.96 -2.21
CA VAL A 131 4.64 4.80 -2.75
C VAL A 131 4.48 4.89 -4.26
N ALA A 132 3.98 6.03 -4.76
CA ALA A 132 3.78 6.29 -6.18
C ALA A 132 5.09 6.16 -6.97
N TYR A 133 6.18 6.70 -6.42
CA TYR A 133 7.50 6.57 -7.02
C TYR A 133 7.92 5.10 -7.13
N GLY A 134 7.83 4.32 -6.04
CA GLY A 134 8.17 2.90 -6.04
C GLY A 134 7.41 2.07 -7.07
N ILE A 135 6.09 2.30 -7.19
CA ILE A 135 5.23 1.59 -8.16
C ILE A 135 5.57 1.98 -9.60
N SER A 136 5.76 3.28 -9.88
CA SER A 136 6.04 3.75 -11.25
C SER A 136 7.39 3.26 -11.80
N GLN A 137 8.42 3.15 -10.95
CA GLN A 137 9.75 2.70 -11.37
C GLN A 137 9.79 1.23 -11.82
N VAL A 138 8.81 0.41 -11.41
CA VAL A 138 8.69 -0.99 -11.86
C VAL A 138 7.72 -1.17 -13.03
N GLY A 139 7.23 -0.07 -13.62
CA GLY A 139 6.35 -0.09 -14.78
C GLY A 139 4.91 -0.54 -14.49
N LEU A 140 4.46 -0.44 -13.24
CA LEU A 140 3.09 -0.76 -12.82
C LEU A 140 2.25 0.53 -12.68
N SER A 141 0.93 0.40 -12.80
CA SER A 141 0.01 1.53 -12.57
C SER A 141 -0.50 1.52 -11.12
N TYR A 142 -0.88 2.70 -10.64
CA TYR A 142 -1.63 2.89 -9.39
C TYR A 142 -2.86 3.79 -9.57
N MET A 143 -3.21 4.05 -10.84
CA MET A 143 -4.40 4.75 -11.31
C MET A 143 -5.28 3.78 -12.08
#